data_AF-G7W0W8-F1
#
_entry.id   AF-G7W0W8-F1
#
_cell.length_a   1.000
_cell.length_b   1.000
_cell.length_c   1.000
_cell.angle_alpha   90.00
_cell.angle_beta   90.00
_cell.angle_gamma   90.00
#
_symmetry.space_group_name_H-M   'P 1'
#
loop_
_entity.id
_entity.type
_entity.pdbx_description
1 polymer ?
#
loop_
_entity_poly.entity_id
_entity_poly.type
_entity_poly.pdbx_seq_one_letter_code
_entity_poly.pdbx_strand_id
1 'polypeptide(L)'
;MIKGIARGLIVFLLATIFSVQGVYAEPAAINQQAAGYTLEFPSSRYPETGAHIRDAIAAGHSAVCTIDRDGAEENRKESLKGYPTKKGYDRDE
;
A
#
# COMPACT_ATOMS: atom_id res chain seq x y z
N MET A 1 -1.58 -51.99 -14.55
CA MET A 1 -2.71 -51.10 -14.18
C MET A 1 -2.44 -50.26 -12.93
N ILE A 2 -1.98 -50.84 -11.82
CA ILE A 2 -1.83 -50.15 -10.51
C ILE A 2 -0.83 -48.98 -10.54
N LYS A 3 0.28 -49.11 -11.29
CA LYS A 3 1.33 -48.06 -11.40
C LYS A 3 0.86 -46.77 -12.11
N GLY A 4 -0.14 -46.86 -13.00
CA GLY A 4 -0.70 -45.70 -13.70
C GLY A 4 -1.65 -44.88 -12.84
N ILE A 5 -2.44 -45.57 -12.01
CA ILE A 5 -3.38 -44.97 -11.05
C ILE A 5 -2.62 -44.18 -9.97
N ALA A 6 -1.53 -44.74 -9.46
CA ALA A 6 -0.70 -44.06 -8.46
C ALA A 6 -0.08 -42.75 -8.99
N ARG A 7 0.35 -42.71 -10.26
CA ARG A 7 0.90 -41.50 -10.88
C ARG A 7 -0.17 -40.43 -11.13
N GLY A 8 -1.36 -40.83 -11.58
CA GLY A 8 -2.48 -39.90 -11.75
C GLY A 8 -2.93 -39.25 -10.44
N LEU A 9 -2.95 -40.02 -9.35
CA LEU A 9 -3.33 -39.54 -8.02
C LEU A 9 -2.30 -38.56 -7.45
N ILE A 10 -1.00 -38.79 -7.69
CA ILE A 10 0.07 -37.87 -7.29
C ILE A 10 -0.02 -36.54 -8.06
N VAL A 11 -0.25 -36.57 -9.37
CA VAL A 11 -0.40 -35.34 -10.17
C VAL A 11 -1.65 -34.56 -9.75
N PHE A 12 -2.75 -35.25 -9.45
CA PHE A 12 -3.97 -34.61 -8.97
C PHE A 12 -3.77 -33.96 -7.59
N LEU A 13 -3.08 -34.65 -6.67
CA LEU A 13 -2.72 -34.10 -5.36
C LEU A 13 -1.79 -32.87 -5.47
N LEU A 14 -0.82 -32.89 -6.37
CA LEU A 14 0.05 -31.73 -6.59
C LEU A 14 -0.71 -30.55 -7.19
N ALA A 15 -1.63 -30.79 -8.13
CA ALA A 15 -2.45 -29.74 -8.73
C ALA A 15 -3.43 -29.11 -7.72
N THR A 16 -4.01 -29.90 -6.81
CA THR A 16 -4.87 -29.37 -5.74
C THR A 16 -4.07 -28.55 -4.75
N ILE A 17 -2.87 -28.99 -4.35
CA ILE A 17 -1.98 -28.23 -3.46
C ILE A 17 -1.60 -26.88 -4.11
N PHE A 18 -1.22 -26.88 -5.40
CA PHE A 18 -0.85 -25.65 -6.12
C PHE A 18 -2.02 -24.66 -6.27
N SER A 19 -3.23 -25.18 -6.54
CA SER A 19 -4.44 -24.35 -6.66
C SER A 19 -4.82 -23.70 -5.33
N VAL A 20 -4.58 -24.41 -4.23
CA VAL A 20 -4.85 -23.93 -2.87
C VAL A 20 -3.85 -22.84 -2.45
N GLN A 21 -2.57 -22.94 -2.84
CA GLN A 21 -1.57 -21.92 -2.53
C GLN A 21 -1.86 -20.55 -3.17
N GLY A 22 -2.44 -20.50 -4.37
CA GLY A 22 -2.82 -19.25 -5.03
C GLY A 22 -3.98 -18.50 -4.35
N VAL A 23 -4.81 -19.21 -3.58
CA VAL A 23 -5.95 -18.63 -2.84
C VAL A 23 -5.53 -18.07 -1.48
N TYR A 24 -4.44 -18.59 -0.90
CA TYR A 24 -3.87 -18.14 0.37
C TYR A 24 -2.70 -17.17 0.20
N ALA A 25 -2.70 -16.36 -0.86
CA ALA A 25 -1.81 -15.21 -0.92
C ALA A 25 -2.20 -14.26 0.22
N GLU A 26 -1.53 -14.42 1.36
CA GLU A 26 -1.61 -13.52 2.51
C GLU A 26 -1.37 -12.10 2.00
N PRO A 27 -2.22 -11.12 2.38
CA PRO A 27 -1.95 -9.73 2.05
C PRO A 27 -0.55 -9.41 2.61
N ALA A 28 0.30 -8.81 1.77
CA ALA A 28 1.63 -8.39 2.20
C ALA A 28 1.48 -7.56 3.48
N ALA A 29 1.96 -8.11 4.60
CA ALA A 29 1.86 -7.44 5.88
C ALA A 29 2.62 -6.13 5.78
N ILE A 30 1.90 -5.01 5.86
CA ILE A 30 2.50 -3.69 5.93
C ILE A 30 3.27 -3.66 7.24
N ASN A 31 4.60 -3.70 7.17
CA ASN A 31 5.45 -3.53 8.33
C ASN A 31 5.29 -2.09 8.82
N GLN A 32 4.29 -1.86 9.67
CA GLN A 32 4.12 -0.58 10.33
C GLN A 32 5.21 -0.48 11.41
N GLN A 33 6.36 0.06 11.03
CA GLN A 33 7.35 0.50 12.00
C GLN A 33 6.65 1.45 12.97
N ALA A 34 6.77 1.18 14.27
CA ALA A 34 6.21 2.04 15.30
C ALA A 34 6.78 3.46 15.15
N ALA A 35 5.90 4.47 15.07
CA ALA A 35 6.32 5.86 14.98
C ALA A 35 7.04 6.29 16.27
N GLY A 36 8.15 7.02 16.14
CA GLY A 36 8.87 7.57 17.30
C GLY A 36 8.17 8.76 17.96
N TYR A 37 7.17 9.35 17.28
CA TYR A 37 6.37 10.48 17.76
C TYR A 37 5.01 10.50 17.07
N THR A 38 3.98 10.96 17.78
CA THR A 38 2.62 11.14 17.24
C THR A 38 2.28 12.63 17.13
N LEU A 39 1.86 13.06 15.94
CA LEU A 39 1.37 14.40 15.68
C LEU A 39 -0.14 14.38 15.47
N GLU A 40 -0.87 15.17 16.26
CA GLU A 40 -2.30 15.41 16.06
C GLU A 40 -2.50 16.55 15.05
N PHE A 41 -3.00 16.23 13.86
CA PHE A 41 -3.18 17.22 12.80
C PHE A 41 -4.37 18.14 13.11
N PRO A 42 -4.22 19.48 13.05
CA PRO A 42 -5.27 20.42 13.44
C PRO A 42 -6.31 20.62 12.32
N SER A 43 -7.11 19.58 12.03
CA SER A 43 -8.12 19.56 10.96
C SER A 43 -9.20 20.64 11.09
N SER A 44 -9.46 21.16 12.29
CA SER A 44 -10.37 22.29 12.46
C SER A 44 -9.86 23.58 11.83
N ARG A 45 -8.53 23.75 11.76
CA ARG A 45 -7.87 24.90 11.11
C ARG A 45 -7.63 24.68 9.62
N TYR A 46 -7.31 23.43 9.24
CA TYR A 46 -7.00 23.06 7.86
C TYR A 46 -7.90 21.89 7.41
N PRO A 47 -9.20 22.14 7.21
CA PRO A 47 -10.18 21.07 6.99
C PRO A 47 -9.96 20.31 5.69
N GLU A 48 -9.55 20.98 4.61
CA GLU A 48 -9.32 20.36 3.30
C GLU A 48 -8.09 19.43 3.33
N THR A 49 -6.94 19.93 3.81
CA THR A 49 -5.72 19.12 4.00
C THR A 49 -5.94 17.96 4.96
N GLY A 50 -6.65 18.20 6.08
CA GLY A 50 -6.96 17.14 7.04
C GLY A 50 -7.89 16.06 6.47
N ALA A 51 -8.80 16.43 5.55
CA ALA A 51 -9.60 15.46 4.80
C ALA A 51 -8.73 14.65 3.83
N HIS A 52 -7.84 15.31 3.08
CA HIS A 52 -6.92 14.64 2.16
C HIS A 52 -6.05 13.59 2.87
N ILE A 53 -5.41 13.95 3.99
CA ILE A 53 -4.60 13.02 4.80
C ILE A 53 -5.42 11.81 5.25
N ARG A 54 -6.63 12.03 5.79
CA ARG A 54 -7.51 10.95 6.24
C ARG A 54 -7.91 10.01 5.11
N ASP A 55 -8.28 10.56 3.96
CA ASP A 55 -8.76 9.78 2.83
C ASP A 55 -7.61 8.99 2.19
N ALA A 56 -6.40 9.55 2.12
CA ALA A 56 -5.19 8.84 1.69
C ALA A 56 -4.85 7.67 2.63
N ILE A 57 -4.89 7.87 3.95
CA ILE A 57 -4.67 6.79 4.92
C ILE A 57 -5.74 5.69 4.74
N ALA A 58 -7.01 6.07 4.58
CA ALA A 58 -8.10 5.11 4.33
C ALA A 58 -7.91 4.34 3.01
N ALA A 59 -7.27 4.95 2.01
CA ALA A 59 -6.90 4.31 0.75
C ALA A 59 -5.64 3.43 0.84
N GLY A 60 -4.99 3.34 2.01
CA GLY A 60 -3.85 2.45 2.27
C GLY A 60 -2.48 3.13 2.25
N HIS A 61 -2.42 4.47 2.13
CA HIS A 61 -1.17 5.20 2.32
C HIS A 61 -0.72 5.15 3.79
N SER A 62 0.60 5.24 4.01
CA SER A 62 1.16 5.16 5.36
C SER A 62 0.71 6.34 6.23
N ALA A 63 0.21 6.05 7.42
CA ALA A 63 -0.01 7.07 8.46
C ALA A 63 1.29 7.51 9.16
N VAL A 64 2.42 6.86 8.85
CA VAL A 64 3.73 7.13 9.44
C VAL A 64 4.63 7.79 8.41
N CYS A 65 5.18 8.95 8.77
CA CYS A 65 6.22 9.63 8.02
C CYS A 65 7.60 9.34 8.63
N THR A 66 8.42 8.58 7.92
CA THR A 66 9.85 8.49 8.24
C THR A 66 10.55 9.69 7.62
N ILE A 67 11.02 10.61 8.46
CA ILE A 67 11.50 11.92 8.01
C ILE A 67 12.82 11.79 7.23
N ASP A 68 12.74 11.97 5.92
CA ASP A 68 13.88 12.23 5.03
C ASP A 68 13.66 13.59 4.37
N ARG A 69 14.53 14.56 4.69
CA ARG A 69 14.43 15.92 4.15
C ARG A 69 15.17 16.07 2.83
N ASP A 70 16.22 15.30 2.62
CA ASP A 70 17.09 15.45 1.45
C ASP A 70 16.39 14.91 0.19
N GLY A 71 15.58 13.86 0.34
CA GLY A 71 14.78 13.27 -0.74
C GLY A 71 13.52 14.06 -1.13
N ALA A 72 13.14 15.12 -0.41
CA ALA A 72 11.84 15.77 -0.56
C ALA A 72 11.58 16.37 -1.96
N GLU A 73 12.60 16.99 -2.57
CA GLU A 73 12.48 17.61 -3.91
C GLU A 73 12.22 16.56 -5.00
N GLU A 74 12.88 15.40 -4.92
CA GLU A 74 12.70 14.34 -5.92
C GLU A 74 11.36 13.62 -5.73
N ASN A 75 10.98 13.35 -4.48
CA ASN A 75 9.67 12.79 -4.17
C ASN A 75 8.52 13.67 -4.70
N ARG A 76 8.64 15.00 -4.55
CA ARG A 76 7.68 15.97 -5.09
C ARG A 76 7.58 15.96 -6.61
N LYS A 77 8.70 15.81 -7.32
CA LYS A 77 8.68 15.70 -8.78
C LYS A 77 7.96 14.44 -9.23
N GLU A 78 8.22 13.31 -8.57
CA GLU A 78 7.62 12.03 -8.94
C GLU A 78 6.14 11.94 -8.55
N SER A 79 5.75 12.40 -7.36
CA SER A 79 4.34 12.42 -6.92
C SER A 79 3.47 13.31 -7.80
N LEU A 80 3.98 14.47 -8.23
CA LEU A 80 3.24 15.47 -8.98
C LEU A 80 3.39 15.34 -10.51
N LYS A 81 4.09 14.31 -10.97
CA LYS A 81 4.33 14.05 -12.39
C LYS A 81 3.03 13.80 -13.13
N GLY A 82 2.76 14.61 -14.16
CA GLY A 82 1.53 14.50 -14.95
C GLY A 82 0.29 15.15 -14.32
N TYR A 83 0.38 15.68 -13.10
CA TYR A 83 -0.71 16.43 -12.47
C TYR A 83 -0.57 17.93 -12.78
N PRO A 84 -1.45 18.54 -13.62
CA PRO A 84 -1.33 19.95 -13.96
C PRO A 84 -1.65 20.85 -12.75
N THR A 85 -1.13 22.07 -12.78
CA THR A 85 -1.50 23.10 -11.79
C THR A 85 -2.93 23.57 -12.00
N LYS A 86 -3.60 23.97 -10.92
CA LYS A 86 -4.94 24.58 -10.95
C LYS A 86 -4.90 25.93 -10.25
N LYS A 87 -5.35 27.00 -10.92
CA LYS A 87 -5.37 28.34 -10.34
C LYS A 87 -6.20 28.36 -9.05
N GLY A 88 -5.63 28.88 -7.97
CA GLY A 88 -6.27 28.96 -6.66
C GLY A 88 -6.16 27.69 -5.81
N TYR A 89 -5.40 26.68 -6.25
CA TYR A 89 -5.21 25.42 -5.54
C TYR A 89 -3.74 24.98 -5.59
N ASP A 90 -3.29 24.41 -4.48
CA ASP A 90 -2.04 23.67 -4.43
C ASP A 90 -2.29 22.18 -4.70
N ARG A 91 -1.24 21.45 -5.06
CA ARG A 91 -1.25 19.99 -5.18
C ARG A 91 -0.68 19.43 -3.89
N ASP A 92 -1.56 19.07 -2.96
CA ASP A 92 -1.21 18.39 -1.73
C ASP A 92 -0.78 16.94 -2.05
N GLU A 93 0.16 16.39 -1.29
CA GLU A 93 0.82 15.10 -1.54
C GLU A 93 0.58 14.10 -0.41
#